data_AF-A0A2S6I1N2-F1
#
_entry.id   AF-A0A2S6I1N2-F1
#
_cell.length_a   1.000
_cell.length_b   1.000
_cell.length_c   1.000
_cell.angle_alpha   90.00
_cell.angle_beta   90.00
_cell.angle_gamma   90.00
#
_symmetry.space_group_name_H-M   'P 1'
#
loop_
_entity.id
_entity.type
_entity.pdbx_description
1 polymer ?
#
loop_
_entity_poly.entity_id
_entity_poly.type
_entity_poly.pdbx_seq_one_letter_code
_entity_poly.pdbx_strand_id
1 'polypeptide(L)'
;MNATPSNVLQAGSLFTHLLDHRAAFDRSGLQQFGFSEAEINQAELIHGRLAALAEHEKSTQRQLTRLQEESAIGTFDLIKDLKASLKDTMEESRSVQGLARWMFGLTFCLGFALIVVAIYFGTRGQEVLSVAFGTFGMASIVALFISDPPLKVQDSRSNYAQLTIGVLAWFNDLVDKSAIHQINQQVYAVLYNSATDADTILRAHQRATESYLAISSAQMDNTAKVLRLLEEVAEPTNRPKPKPAGEAAR
;
A
#
# COMPACT_ATOMS: atom_id res chain seq x y z
N MET A 1 21.90 6.15 -61.25
CA MET A 1 23.08 6.62 -60.50
C MET A 1 22.98 6.01 -59.10
N ASN A 2 23.80 5.01 -58.82
CA ASN A 2 23.78 4.26 -57.56
C ASN A 2 24.60 5.02 -56.52
N ALA A 3 23.94 5.56 -55.49
CA ALA A 3 24.62 6.11 -54.33
C ALA A 3 25.26 4.97 -53.53
N THR A 4 26.58 5.00 -53.40
CA THR A 4 27.36 4.04 -52.62
C THR A 4 27.00 4.13 -51.12
N PRO A 5 26.86 2.99 -50.40
CA PRO A 5 26.43 2.95 -49.00
C PRO A 5 27.35 3.68 -48.00
N SER A 6 28.57 4.05 -48.42
CA SER A 6 29.51 4.90 -47.69
C SER A 6 28.95 6.30 -47.38
N ASN A 7 28.13 6.87 -48.28
CA ASN A 7 27.66 8.26 -48.14
C ASN A 7 26.47 8.38 -47.16
N VAL A 8 25.73 7.29 -46.92
CA VAL A 8 24.57 7.28 -46.00
C VAL A 8 25.04 7.26 -44.53
N LEU A 9 26.15 6.59 -44.24
CA LEU A 9 26.72 6.53 -42.89
C LEU A 9 27.43 7.84 -42.48
N GLN A 10 28.08 8.54 -43.42
CA GLN A 10 28.64 9.88 -43.15
C GLN A 10 27.54 10.94 -42.96
N ALA A 11 26.41 10.84 -43.69
CA ALA A 11 25.27 11.72 -43.47
C ALA A 11 24.64 11.49 -42.08
N GLY A 12 24.55 10.23 -41.63
CA GLY A 12 24.07 9.88 -40.30
C GLY A 12 24.93 10.45 -39.17
N SER A 13 26.27 10.34 -39.26
CA SER A 13 27.17 10.86 -38.22
C SER A 13 27.20 12.39 -38.15
N LEU A 14 27.11 13.07 -39.30
CA LEU A 14 26.98 14.53 -39.38
C LEU A 14 25.65 15.02 -38.79
N PHE A 15 24.56 14.29 -39.03
CA PHE A 15 23.24 14.65 -38.49
C PHE A 15 23.20 14.54 -36.95
N THR A 16 23.83 13.51 -36.38
CA THR A 16 23.99 13.37 -34.92
C THR A 16 24.92 14.42 -34.33
N HIS A 17 25.99 14.82 -35.02
CA HIS A 17 26.89 15.89 -34.55
C HIS A 17 26.25 17.29 -34.65
N LEU A 18 25.34 17.51 -35.59
CA LEU A 18 24.60 18.77 -35.77
C LEU A 18 23.49 18.96 -34.74
N LEU A 19 22.85 17.87 -34.28
CA LEU A 19 21.78 17.92 -33.28
C LEU A 19 22.26 18.30 -31.87
N ASP A 20 23.55 18.13 -31.58
CA ASP A 20 24.10 18.32 -30.23
C ASP A 20 24.53 19.76 -29.93
N HIS A 21 24.52 20.65 -30.94
CA HIS A 21 24.84 22.07 -30.77
C HIS A 21 23.70 22.95 -31.26
N ARG A 22 22.91 23.50 -30.32
CA ARG A 22 21.89 24.55 -30.57
C ARG A 22 22.38 25.72 -31.45
N ALA A 23 23.70 25.95 -31.52
CA ALA A 23 24.32 26.98 -32.33
C ALA A 23 24.53 26.60 -33.81
N ALA A 24 24.44 25.31 -34.18
CA ALA A 24 24.70 24.83 -35.53
C ALA A 24 23.47 24.89 -36.48
N PHE A 25 22.29 25.21 -35.93
CA PHE A 25 21.05 25.41 -36.68
C PHE A 25 20.70 26.89 -36.90
N ASP A 26 21.62 27.82 -36.63
CA ASP A 26 21.40 29.21 -37.01
C ASP A 26 21.36 29.34 -38.53
N ARG A 27 20.44 30.17 -39.05
CA ARG A 27 20.20 30.35 -40.48
C ARG A 27 21.48 30.72 -41.23
N SER A 28 22.35 31.48 -40.58
CA SER A 28 23.67 31.88 -41.09
C SER A 28 24.64 30.70 -41.27
N GLY A 29 24.61 29.72 -40.37
CA GLY A 29 25.43 28.51 -40.42
C GLY A 29 24.96 27.56 -41.52
N LEU A 30 23.64 27.33 -41.63
CA LEU A 30 23.08 26.45 -42.67
C LEU A 30 23.31 27.01 -44.09
N GLN A 31 23.29 28.34 -44.25
CA GLN A 31 23.66 28.98 -45.53
C GLN A 31 25.14 28.78 -45.88
N GLN A 32 26.06 28.81 -44.90
CA GLN A 32 27.48 28.55 -45.14
C GLN A 32 27.76 27.10 -45.59
N PHE A 33 26.92 26.15 -45.19
CA PHE A 33 27.03 24.74 -45.63
C PHE A 33 26.36 24.47 -46.99
N GLY A 34 25.81 25.49 -47.66
CA GLY A 34 25.27 25.38 -49.02
C GLY A 34 23.85 24.82 -49.09
N PHE A 35 23.11 24.78 -47.98
CA PHE A 35 21.69 24.41 -48.00
C PHE A 35 20.84 25.47 -48.71
N SER A 36 19.85 25.03 -49.48
CA SER A 36 18.90 25.93 -50.14
C SER A 36 17.94 26.56 -49.13
N GLU A 37 17.39 27.73 -49.47
CA GLU A 37 16.46 28.43 -48.57
C GLU A 37 15.20 27.59 -48.24
N ALA A 38 14.76 26.74 -49.18
CA ALA A 38 13.66 25.80 -48.96
C ALA A 38 13.99 24.71 -47.93
N GLU A 39 15.21 24.16 -47.96
CA GLU A 39 15.69 23.15 -47.00
C GLU A 39 15.88 23.74 -45.61
N ILE A 40 16.36 24.99 -45.53
CA ILE A 40 16.50 25.73 -44.26
C ILE A 40 15.13 25.95 -43.61
N ASN A 41 14.14 26.42 -44.38
CA ASN A 41 12.77 26.62 -43.87
C ASN A 41 12.14 25.29 -43.41
N GLN A 42 12.43 24.18 -44.08
CA GLN A 42 11.95 22.85 -43.69
C GLN A 42 12.62 22.35 -42.41
N ALA A 43 13.92 22.58 -42.25
CA ALA A 43 14.67 22.24 -41.04
C ALA A 43 14.18 23.04 -39.82
N GLU A 44 13.95 24.36 -39.98
CA GLU A 44 13.36 25.21 -38.94
C GLU A 44 11.97 24.72 -38.51
N LEU A 45 11.13 24.33 -39.47
CA LEU A 45 9.79 23.77 -39.19
C LEU A 45 9.87 22.46 -38.39
N ILE A 46 10.79 21.56 -38.76
CA ILE A 46 10.99 20.28 -38.06
C ILE A 46 11.50 20.54 -36.64
N HIS A 47 12.47 21.42 -36.48
CA HIS A 47 13.01 21.79 -35.18
C HIS A 47 11.94 22.45 -34.29
N GLY A 48 11.11 23.33 -34.86
CA GLY A 48 9.98 23.93 -34.16
C GLY A 48 8.96 22.89 -33.69
N ARG A 49 8.65 21.87 -34.50
CA ARG A 49 7.77 20.76 -34.12
C ARG A 49 8.38 19.89 -33.02
N LEU A 50 9.68 19.57 -33.12
CA LEU A 50 10.39 18.80 -32.10
C LEU A 50 10.47 19.55 -30.77
N ALA A 51 10.74 20.85 -30.79
CA ALA A 51 10.74 21.69 -29.60
C ALA A 51 9.35 21.75 -28.94
N ALA A 52 8.30 21.92 -29.75
CA ALA A 52 6.91 21.91 -29.25
C ALA A 52 6.53 20.55 -28.64
N LEU A 53 6.97 19.44 -29.24
CA LEU A 53 6.75 18.09 -28.69
C LEU A 53 7.50 17.88 -27.37
N ALA A 54 8.76 18.29 -27.30
CA ALA A 54 9.56 18.18 -26.07
C ALA A 54 8.97 19.03 -24.93
N GLU A 55 8.44 20.22 -25.25
CA GLU A 55 7.78 21.08 -24.28
C GLU A 55 6.43 20.50 -23.82
N HIS A 56 5.66 19.93 -24.76
CA HIS A 56 4.44 19.20 -24.44
C HIS A 56 4.72 18.02 -23.51
N GLU A 57 5.69 17.17 -23.83
CA GLU A 57 6.10 16.02 -23.01
C GLU A 57 6.54 16.45 -21.61
N LYS A 58 7.36 17.50 -21.51
CA LYS A 58 7.77 18.07 -20.22
C LYS A 58 6.59 18.60 -19.41
N SER A 59 5.60 19.20 -20.06
CA SER A 59 4.38 19.70 -19.40
C SER A 59 3.50 18.56 -18.90
N THR A 60 3.31 17.50 -19.70
CA THR A 60 2.59 16.29 -19.33
C THR A 60 3.28 15.58 -18.17
N GLN A 61 4.61 15.48 -18.21
CA GLN A 61 5.37 14.84 -17.14
C GLN A 61 5.25 15.62 -15.83
N ARG A 62 5.31 16.96 -15.87
CA ARG A 62 5.05 17.80 -14.68
C ARG A 62 3.64 17.61 -14.14
N GLN A 63 2.63 17.49 -15.00
CA GLN A 63 1.26 17.21 -14.56
C GLN A 63 1.17 15.84 -13.89
N LEU A 64 1.76 14.81 -14.49
CA LEU A 64 1.81 13.47 -13.89
C LEU A 64 2.51 13.46 -12.54
N THR A 65 3.64 14.16 -12.42
CA THR A 65 4.34 14.30 -11.12
C THR A 65 3.47 15.00 -10.09
N ARG A 66 2.75 16.06 -10.45
CA ARG A 66 1.84 16.75 -9.54
C ARG A 66 0.69 15.85 -9.07
N LEU A 67 0.08 15.11 -9.99
CA LEU A 67 -0.98 14.16 -9.65
C LEU A 67 -0.48 13.03 -8.73
N GLN A 68 0.75 12.56 -8.97
CA GLN A 68 1.41 11.59 -8.11
C GLN A 68 1.69 12.16 -6.71
N GLU A 69 2.17 13.41 -6.62
CA GLU A 69 2.39 14.09 -5.34
C GLU A 69 1.08 14.28 -4.57
N GLU A 70 0.02 14.74 -5.23
CA GLU A 70 -1.29 14.96 -4.63
C GLU A 70 -1.91 13.63 -4.14
N SER A 71 -1.83 12.58 -4.95
CA SER A 71 -2.26 11.23 -4.58
C SER A 71 -1.43 10.67 -3.42
N ALA A 72 -0.12 10.92 -3.40
CA ALA A 72 0.75 10.48 -2.32
C ALA A 72 0.36 11.16 -1.00
N ILE A 73 0.14 12.47 -1.00
CA ILE A 73 -0.29 13.23 0.20
C ILE A 73 -1.60 12.66 0.74
N GLY A 74 -2.62 12.50 -0.10
CA GLY A 74 -3.90 11.94 0.33
C GLY A 74 -3.79 10.51 0.87
N THR A 75 -2.90 9.70 0.30
CA THR A 75 -2.63 8.34 0.79
C THR A 75 -1.96 8.37 2.16
N PHE A 76 -0.94 9.21 2.35
CA PHE A 76 -0.26 9.36 3.65
C PHE A 76 -1.21 9.84 4.75
N ASP A 77 -2.11 10.78 4.44
CA ASP A 77 -3.12 11.25 5.39
C ASP A 77 -4.08 10.12 5.80
N LEU A 78 -4.60 9.35 4.84
CA LEU A 78 -5.45 8.20 5.14
C LEU A 78 -4.76 7.19 6.08
N ILE A 79 -3.46 6.99 5.90
CA ILE A 79 -2.71 6.02 6.71
C ILE A 79 -2.37 6.56 8.08
N LYS A 80 -2.11 7.86 8.18
CA LYS A 80 -2.01 8.54 9.46
C LYS A 80 -3.33 8.39 10.23
N ASP A 81 -4.46 8.56 9.55
CA ASP A 81 -5.79 8.39 10.14
C ASP A 81 -6.08 6.94 10.52
N LEU A 82 -5.71 5.96 9.68
CA LEU A 82 -5.79 4.53 10.02
C LEU A 82 -4.93 4.18 11.24
N LYS A 83 -3.72 4.72 11.32
CA LYS A 83 -2.82 4.51 12.46
C LYS A 83 -3.38 5.16 13.73
N ALA A 84 -3.97 6.35 13.63
CA ALA A 84 -4.64 7.01 14.74
C ALA A 84 -5.87 6.21 15.19
N SER A 85 -6.72 5.80 14.26
CA SER A 85 -7.91 4.98 14.52
C SER A 85 -7.56 3.64 15.17
N LEU A 86 -6.46 2.99 14.76
CA LEU A 86 -5.96 1.78 15.43
C LEU A 86 -5.55 2.06 16.88
N LYS A 87 -4.82 3.15 17.10
CA LYS A 87 -4.37 3.54 18.43
C LYS A 87 -5.58 3.82 19.33
N ASP A 88 -6.54 4.59 18.85
CA ASP A 88 -7.76 4.93 19.58
C ASP A 88 -8.59 3.67 19.87
N THR A 89 -8.74 2.78 18.89
CA THR A 89 -9.43 1.48 19.08
C THR A 89 -8.71 0.61 20.10
N MET A 90 -7.38 0.61 20.13
CA MET A 90 -6.60 -0.13 21.15
C MET A 90 -6.75 0.48 22.55
N GLU A 91 -6.73 1.80 22.67
CA GLU A 91 -6.93 2.51 23.94
C GLU A 91 -8.36 2.33 24.47
N GLU A 92 -9.37 2.52 23.62
CA GLU A 92 -10.77 2.25 23.94
C GLU A 92 -10.98 0.78 24.29
N SER A 93 -10.32 -0.14 23.57
CA SER A 93 -10.41 -1.55 23.88
C SER A 93 -9.94 -1.86 25.30
N ARG A 94 -8.80 -1.27 25.70
CA ARG A 94 -8.23 -1.42 27.04
C ARG A 94 -9.15 -0.83 28.11
N SER A 95 -9.74 0.33 27.84
CA SER A 95 -10.74 0.98 28.69
C SER A 95 -11.97 0.08 28.91
N VAL A 96 -12.58 -0.41 27.83
CA VAL A 96 -13.78 -1.26 27.89
C VAL A 96 -13.48 -2.61 28.53
N GLN A 97 -12.30 -3.19 28.33
CA GLN A 97 -11.88 -4.39 29.06
C GLN A 97 -11.77 -4.14 30.56
N GLY A 98 -11.24 -2.98 30.96
CA GLY A 98 -11.22 -2.55 32.35
C GLY A 98 -12.63 -2.44 32.93
N LEU A 99 -13.54 -1.78 32.22
CA LEU A 99 -14.94 -1.63 32.63
C LEU A 99 -15.67 -2.97 32.71
N ALA A 100 -15.51 -3.83 31.70
CA ALA A 100 -16.10 -5.16 31.70
C ALA A 100 -15.60 -5.97 32.90
N ARG A 101 -14.29 -5.97 33.16
CA ARG A 101 -13.69 -6.66 34.31
C ARG A 101 -14.28 -6.16 35.64
N TRP A 102 -14.52 -4.85 35.76
CA TRP A 102 -15.20 -4.26 36.92
C TRP A 102 -16.65 -4.73 37.04
N MET A 103 -17.41 -4.73 35.95
CA MET A 103 -18.79 -5.21 35.93
C MET A 103 -18.86 -6.69 36.33
N PHE A 104 -18.00 -7.53 35.77
CA PHE A 104 -17.86 -8.95 36.15
C PHE A 104 -17.57 -9.11 37.64
N GLY A 105 -16.63 -8.32 38.18
CA GLY A 105 -16.30 -8.32 39.61
C GLY A 105 -17.49 -7.92 40.49
N LEU A 106 -18.22 -6.87 40.11
CA LEU A 106 -19.39 -6.40 40.85
C LEU A 106 -20.53 -7.43 40.83
N THR A 107 -20.84 -8.01 39.67
CA THR A 107 -21.88 -9.03 39.53
C THR A 107 -21.53 -10.30 40.31
N PHE A 108 -20.24 -10.68 40.35
CA PHE A 108 -19.77 -11.80 41.17
C PHE A 108 -19.94 -11.51 42.67
N CYS A 109 -19.48 -10.35 43.14
CA CYS A 109 -19.63 -9.94 44.54
C CYS A 109 -21.10 -9.86 44.95
N LEU A 110 -21.98 -9.38 44.06
CA LEU A 110 -23.42 -9.33 44.29
C LEU A 110 -24.03 -10.74 44.40
N GLY A 111 -23.69 -11.64 43.47
CA GLY A 111 -24.14 -13.04 43.51
C GLY A 111 -23.67 -13.76 44.78
N PHE A 112 -22.42 -13.54 45.18
CA PHE A 112 -21.88 -14.08 46.43
C PHE A 112 -22.59 -13.51 47.67
N ALA A 113 -22.83 -12.20 47.71
CA ALA A 113 -23.55 -11.57 48.81
C ALA A 113 -24.98 -12.12 48.95
N LEU A 114 -25.68 -12.36 47.83
CA LEU A 114 -27.00 -12.99 47.80
C LEU A 114 -26.97 -14.41 48.41
N ILE A 115 -25.93 -15.20 48.11
CA ILE A 115 -25.75 -16.54 48.70
C ILE A 115 -25.50 -16.45 50.21
N VAL A 116 -24.65 -15.52 50.67
CA VAL A 116 -24.41 -15.33 52.12
C VAL A 116 -25.69 -14.93 52.84
N VAL A 117 -26.48 -14.01 52.26
CA VAL A 117 -27.79 -13.60 52.79
C VAL A 117 -28.77 -14.77 52.82
N ALA A 118 -28.78 -15.61 51.79
CA ALA A 118 -29.60 -16.82 51.74
C ALA A 118 -29.28 -17.79 52.88
N ILE A 119 -27.99 -18.04 53.14
CA ILE A 119 -27.52 -18.89 54.24
C ILE A 119 -27.97 -18.29 55.59
N TYR A 120 -27.80 -16.98 55.77
CA TYR A 120 -28.21 -16.29 56.99
C TYR A 120 -29.71 -16.45 57.29
N PHE A 121 -30.58 -16.21 56.31
CA PHE A 121 -32.03 -16.41 56.48
C PHE A 121 -32.43 -17.87 56.67
N GLY A 122 -31.70 -18.80 56.03
CA GLY A 122 -31.90 -20.24 56.23
C GLY A 122 -31.68 -20.65 57.69
N THR A 123 -30.64 -20.10 58.35
CA THR A 123 -30.38 -20.38 59.77
C THR A 123 -31.45 -19.83 60.73
N ARG A 124 -32.28 -18.88 60.27
CA ARG A 124 -33.36 -18.26 61.07
C ARG A 124 -34.73 -18.89 60.82
N GLY A 125 -34.82 -19.97 60.03
CA GLY A 125 -36.08 -20.62 59.68
C GLY A 125 -36.92 -19.86 58.64
N GLN A 126 -36.36 -18.86 57.97
CA GLN A 126 -37.04 -18.14 56.87
C GLN A 126 -36.74 -18.82 55.53
N GLU A 127 -37.31 -20.02 55.35
CA GLU A 127 -37.02 -20.91 54.23
C GLU A 127 -37.31 -20.28 52.86
N VAL A 128 -38.43 -19.57 52.72
CA VAL A 128 -38.85 -18.95 51.44
C VAL A 128 -37.84 -17.88 50.98
N LEU A 129 -37.35 -17.05 51.90
CA LEU A 129 -36.36 -16.01 51.60
C LEU A 129 -34.98 -16.62 51.29
N SER A 130 -34.60 -17.68 52.01
CA SER A 130 -33.36 -18.42 51.76
C SER A 130 -33.33 -19.01 50.35
N VAL A 131 -34.42 -19.67 49.94
CA VAL A 131 -34.53 -20.25 48.59
C VAL A 131 -34.54 -19.18 47.51
N ALA A 132 -35.29 -18.08 47.70
CA ALA A 132 -35.32 -16.99 46.73
C ALA A 132 -33.93 -16.36 46.53
N PHE A 133 -33.25 -15.96 47.60
CA PHE A 133 -31.93 -15.34 47.47
C PHE A 133 -30.85 -16.32 46.98
N GLY A 134 -30.93 -17.60 47.37
CA GLY A 134 -30.01 -18.64 46.93
C GLY A 134 -30.14 -18.90 45.42
N THR A 135 -31.37 -19.00 44.91
CA THR A 135 -31.63 -19.20 43.48
C THR A 135 -31.22 -17.98 42.65
N PHE A 136 -31.53 -16.75 43.08
CA PHE A 136 -31.07 -15.53 42.40
C PHE A 136 -29.54 -15.37 42.41
N GLY A 137 -28.88 -15.68 43.53
CA GLY A 137 -27.42 -15.66 43.64
C GLY A 137 -26.76 -16.66 42.70
N MET A 138 -27.25 -17.92 42.68
CA MET A 138 -26.76 -18.95 41.76
C MET A 138 -27.05 -18.62 40.29
N ALA A 139 -28.25 -18.15 39.98
CA ALA A 139 -28.61 -17.74 38.61
C ALA A 139 -27.71 -16.61 38.12
N SER A 140 -27.34 -15.66 38.98
CA SER A 140 -26.45 -14.54 38.63
C SER A 140 -25.03 -15.03 38.32
N ILE A 141 -24.49 -15.98 39.10
CA ILE A 141 -23.17 -16.58 38.86
C ILE A 141 -23.18 -17.45 37.60
N VAL A 142 -24.23 -18.25 37.40
CA VAL A 142 -24.34 -19.10 36.21
C VAL A 142 -24.53 -18.25 34.95
N ALA A 143 -25.34 -17.18 35.01
CA ALA A 143 -25.51 -16.24 33.91
C ALA A 143 -24.19 -15.54 33.53
N LEU A 144 -23.34 -15.23 34.52
CA LEU A 144 -21.98 -14.73 34.30
C LEU A 144 -21.09 -15.74 33.56
N PHE A 145 -21.23 -17.03 33.84
CA PHE A 145 -20.45 -18.10 33.19
C PHE A 145 -20.94 -18.44 31.78
N ILE A 146 -22.25 -18.32 31.54
CA ILE A 146 -22.86 -18.62 30.23
C ILE A 146 -22.77 -17.41 29.29
N SER A 147 -22.75 -16.21 29.84
CA SER A 147 -22.54 -15.01 29.07
C SER A 147 -21.07 -14.97 28.60
N ASP A 148 -20.86 -15.30 27.33
CA ASP A 148 -19.64 -15.06 26.55
C ASP A 148 -19.51 -13.66 25.87
N PRO A 149 -20.09 -12.52 26.34
CA PRO A 149 -19.81 -11.21 25.77
C PRO A 149 -18.33 -10.88 25.62
N PRO A 150 -17.43 -11.19 26.58
CA PRO A 150 -16.03 -10.78 26.45
C PRO A 150 -15.31 -11.50 25.30
N LEU A 151 -15.63 -12.77 25.04
CA LEU A 151 -15.03 -13.54 23.93
C LEU A 151 -15.40 -12.95 22.57
N LYS A 152 -16.69 -12.66 22.34
CA LYS A 152 -17.15 -12.08 21.06
C LYS A 152 -16.57 -10.69 20.79
N VAL A 153 -16.45 -9.86 21.84
CA VAL A 153 -15.84 -8.53 21.73
C VAL A 153 -14.33 -8.63 21.51
N GLN A 154 -13.67 -9.61 22.14
CA GLN A 154 -12.24 -9.88 21.94
C GLN A 154 -11.95 -10.35 20.51
N ASP A 155 -12.77 -11.22 19.94
CA ASP A 155 -12.61 -11.72 18.56
C ASP A 155 -12.76 -10.62 17.51
N SER A 156 -13.78 -9.76 17.62
CA SER A 156 -13.98 -8.63 16.71
C SER A 156 -12.79 -7.67 16.73
N ARG A 157 -12.18 -7.45 17.90
CA ARG A 157 -11.05 -6.54 18.07
C ARG A 157 -9.73 -7.16 17.58
N SER A 158 -9.55 -8.46 17.80
CA SER A 158 -8.40 -9.19 17.25
C SER A 158 -8.41 -9.14 15.73
N ASN A 159 -9.56 -9.36 15.10
CA ASN A 159 -9.72 -9.27 13.64
C ASN A 159 -9.42 -7.86 13.12
N TYR A 160 -9.95 -6.82 13.77
CA TYR A 160 -9.68 -5.44 13.38
C TYR A 160 -8.18 -5.11 13.47
N ALA A 161 -7.51 -5.50 14.57
CA ALA A 161 -6.07 -5.28 14.72
C ALA A 161 -5.26 -6.03 13.66
N GLN A 162 -5.60 -7.29 13.35
CA GLN A 162 -4.96 -8.07 12.29
C GLN A 162 -5.13 -7.40 10.92
N LEU A 163 -6.33 -6.91 10.62
CA LEU A 163 -6.61 -6.20 9.39
C LEU A 163 -5.75 -4.94 9.28
N THR A 164 -5.74 -4.10 10.33
CA THR A 164 -5.01 -2.85 10.28
C THR A 164 -3.50 -3.08 10.21
N ILE A 165 -2.96 -4.08 10.90
CA ILE A 165 -1.54 -4.48 10.77
C ILE A 165 -1.26 -4.93 9.32
N GLY A 166 -2.13 -5.74 8.72
CA GLY A 166 -1.99 -6.18 7.33
C GLY A 166 -1.98 -5.02 6.34
N VAL A 167 -2.90 -4.06 6.49
CA VAL A 167 -2.96 -2.85 5.66
C VAL A 167 -1.72 -1.97 5.87
N LEU A 168 -1.26 -1.79 7.10
CA LEU A 168 -0.07 -0.99 7.41
C LEU A 168 1.20 -1.61 6.82
N ALA A 169 1.33 -2.94 6.90
CA ALA A 169 2.46 -3.67 6.33
C ALA A 169 2.48 -3.58 4.80
N TRP A 170 1.33 -3.74 4.15
CA TRP A 170 1.20 -3.55 2.70
C TRP A 170 1.54 -2.13 2.27
N PHE A 171 1.11 -1.13 3.03
CA PHE A 171 1.47 0.24 2.70
C PHE A 171 2.97 0.49 2.82
N ASN A 172 3.60 0.01 3.90
CA ASN A 172 5.04 0.17 4.07
C ASN A 172 5.81 -0.49 2.91
N ASP A 173 5.38 -1.68 2.48
CA ASP A 173 5.90 -2.36 1.30
C ASP A 173 5.70 -1.55 -0.01
N LEU A 174 4.56 -0.86 -0.15
CA LEU A 174 4.28 0.01 -1.30
C LEU A 174 5.23 1.22 -1.32
N VAL A 175 5.48 1.85 -0.17
CA VAL A 175 6.43 2.97 -0.04
C VAL A 175 7.86 2.52 -0.30
N ASP A 176 8.29 1.39 0.28
CA ASP A 176 9.64 0.87 0.07
C ASP A 176 9.88 0.53 -1.41
N LYS A 177 8.88 -0.08 -2.06
CA LYS A 177 8.97 -0.41 -3.49
C LYS A 177 8.91 0.82 -4.41
N SER A 178 8.20 1.89 -4.03
CA SER A 178 8.22 3.14 -4.79
C SER A 178 9.58 3.82 -4.71
N ALA A 179 10.23 3.79 -3.53
CA ALA A 179 11.60 4.27 -3.36
C ALA A 179 12.60 3.46 -4.22
N ILE A 180 12.49 2.14 -4.24
CA ILE A 180 13.30 1.28 -5.12
C ILE A 180 13.09 1.63 -6.60
N HIS A 181 11.84 1.86 -7.01
CA HIS A 181 11.54 2.25 -8.39
C HIS A 181 12.23 3.57 -8.77
N GLN A 182 12.21 4.57 -7.88
CA GLN A 182 12.88 5.85 -8.08
C GLN A 182 14.41 5.70 -8.21
N ILE A 183 15.02 4.85 -7.36
CA ILE A 183 16.45 4.54 -7.43
C ILE A 183 16.78 3.88 -8.77
N ASN A 184 15.98 2.91 -9.22
CA ASN A 184 16.20 2.24 -10.50
C ASN A 184 16.09 3.20 -11.69
N GLN A 185 15.15 4.15 -11.65
CA GLN A 185 15.06 5.20 -12.67
C GLN A 185 16.29 6.10 -12.68
N GLN A 186 16.81 6.49 -11.51
CA GLN A 186 18.04 7.29 -11.42
C GLN A 186 19.25 6.54 -11.96
N VAL A 187 19.40 5.26 -11.59
CA VAL A 187 20.49 4.41 -12.10
C VAL A 187 20.40 4.27 -13.62
N TYR A 188 19.19 4.05 -14.15
CA TYR A 188 18.96 4.02 -15.59
C TYR A 188 19.37 5.33 -16.27
N ALA A 189 18.98 6.49 -15.73
CA ALA A 189 19.33 7.79 -16.30
C ALA A 189 20.85 8.03 -16.30
N VAL A 190 21.57 7.62 -15.25
CA VAL A 190 23.04 7.72 -15.20
C VAL A 190 23.69 6.80 -16.22
N LEU A 191 23.23 5.55 -16.34
CA LEU A 191 23.74 4.60 -17.34
C LEU A 191 23.48 5.10 -18.76
N TYR A 192 22.30 5.64 -19.03
CA TYR A 192 21.94 6.20 -20.34
C TYR A 192 22.85 7.36 -20.73
N ASN A 193 23.11 8.28 -19.79
CA ASN A 193 23.96 9.45 -20.05
C ASN A 193 25.46 9.13 -20.13
N SER A 194 25.91 7.98 -19.59
CA SER A 194 27.32 7.58 -19.57
C SER A 194 27.68 6.51 -20.61
N ALA A 195 26.69 5.86 -21.21
CA ALA A 195 26.92 4.85 -22.23
C ALA A 195 27.37 5.48 -23.56
N THR A 196 28.45 4.95 -24.12
CA THR A 196 28.94 5.33 -25.46
C THR A 196 28.54 4.29 -26.52
N ASP A 197 28.03 3.14 -26.09
CA ASP A 197 27.67 2.00 -26.92
C ASP A 197 26.18 1.63 -26.78
N ALA A 198 25.56 1.23 -27.89
CA ALA A 198 24.15 0.89 -27.95
C ALA A 198 23.78 -0.38 -27.15
N ASP A 199 24.72 -1.32 -27.00
CA ASP A 199 24.49 -2.56 -26.25
C ASP A 199 24.34 -2.30 -24.75
N THR A 200 25.15 -1.42 -24.18
CA THR A 200 25.01 -1.01 -22.76
C THR A 200 23.67 -0.33 -22.50
N ILE A 201 23.19 0.53 -23.41
CA ILE A 201 21.87 1.17 -23.31
C ILE A 201 20.76 0.11 -23.34
N LEU A 202 20.82 -0.84 -24.27
CA LEU A 202 19.82 -1.89 -24.40
C LEU A 202 19.76 -2.77 -23.14
N ARG A 203 20.91 -3.17 -22.60
CA ARG A 203 20.99 -3.95 -21.35
C ARG A 203 20.49 -3.17 -20.14
N ALA A 204 20.79 -1.87 -20.06
CA ALA A 204 20.29 -1.01 -19.01
C ALA A 204 18.76 -0.89 -19.07
N HIS A 205 18.20 -0.75 -20.27
CA HIS A 205 16.77 -0.71 -20.49
C HIS A 205 16.11 -2.05 -20.10
N GLN A 206 16.66 -3.17 -20.57
CA GLN A 206 16.15 -4.49 -20.26
C GLN A 206 16.13 -4.76 -18.74
N ARG A 207 17.21 -4.42 -18.02
CA ARG A 207 17.26 -4.53 -16.55
C ARG A 207 16.23 -3.65 -15.86
N ALA A 208 16.02 -2.42 -16.34
CA ALA A 208 15.01 -1.53 -15.79
C ALA A 208 13.59 -2.12 -15.96
N THR A 209 13.29 -2.69 -17.13
CA THR A 209 12.01 -3.36 -17.40
C THR A 209 11.83 -4.61 -16.55
N GLU A 210 12.85 -5.48 -16.45
CA GLU A 210 12.80 -6.68 -15.62
C GLU A 210 12.58 -6.33 -14.14
N SER A 211 13.28 -5.31 -13.63
CA SER A 211 13.07 -4.84 -12.26
C SER A 211 11.68 -4.25 -12.07
N TYR A 212 11.14 -3.54 -13.05
CA TYR A 212 9.79 -2.99 -12.98
C TYR A 212 8.74 -4.11 -12.89
N LEU A 213 8.88 -5.14 -13.73
CA LEU A 213 7.98 -6.31 -13.72
C LEU A 213 8.04 -7.05 -12.38
N ALA A 214 9.24 -7.25 -11.82
CA ALA A 214 9.41 -7.92 -10.52
C ALA A 214 8.79 -7.11 -9.36
N ILE A 215 8.97 -5.78 -9.36
CA ILE A 215 8.35 -4.91 -8.35
C ILE A 215 6.83 -4.94 -8.50
N SER A 216 6.32 -4.81 -9.72
CA SER A 216 4.89 -4.82 -10.02
C SER A 216 4.23 -6.14 -9.63
N SER A 217 4.82 -7.29 -9.98
CA SER A 217 4.28 -8.60 -9.59
C SER A 217 4.24 -8.76 -8.08
N ALA A 218 5.29 -8.33 -7.37
CA ALA A 218 5.33 -8.39 -5.92
C ALA A 218 4.30 -7.44 -5.27
N GLN A 219 3.99 -6.29 -5.88
CA GLN A 219 2.91 -5.40 -5.43
C GLN A 219 1.53 -6.03 -5.65
N MET A 220 1.30 -6.66 -6.80
CA MET A 220 0.04 -7.37 -7.08
C MET A 220 -0.19 -8.51 -6.09
N ASP A 221 0.83 -9.32 -5.80
CA ASP A 221 0.74 -10.42 -4.85
C ASP A 221 0.43 -9.93 -3.43
N ASN A 222 1.09 -8.87 -2.98
CA ASN A 222 0.84 -8.31 -1.66
C ASN A 222 -0.54 -7.64 -1.57
N THR A 223 -0.99 -6.98 -2.64
CA THR A 223 -2.35 -6.43 -2.72
C THR A 223 -3.40 -7.54 -2.68
N ALA A 224 -3.18 -8.65 -3.39
CA ALA A 224 -4.07 -9.80 -3.34
C ALA A 224 -4.16 -10.41 -1.94
N LYS A 225 -3.03 -10.48 -1.20
CA LYS A 225 -3.04 -10.93 0.21
C LYS A 225 -3.86 -10.00 1.10
N VAL A 226 -3.74 -8.68 0.94
CA VAL A 226 -4.56 -7.72 1.71
C VAL A 226 -6.04 -7.83 1.36
N LEU A 227 -6.39 -7.97 0.09
CA LEU A 227 -7.77 -8.17 -0.33
C LEU A 227 -8.36 -9.46 0.27
N ARG A 228 -7.58 -10.54 0.32
CA ARG A 228 -8.00 -11.77 1.02
C ARG A 228 -8.19 -11.57 2.52
N LEU A 229 -7.29 -10.84 3.18
CA LEU A 229 -7.46 -10.50 4.60
C LEU A 229 -8.72 -9.65 4.84
N LEU A 230 -9.00 -8.70 3.95
CA LEU A 230 -10.24 -7.90 3.99
C LEU A 230 -11.48 -8.78 3.83
N GLU A 231 -11.46 -9.72 2.88
CA GLU A 231 -12.54 -10.67 2.63
C GLU A 231 -12.76 -11.61 3.82
N GLU A 232 -11.69 -12.16 4.41
CA GLU A 232 -11.76 -13.03 5.60
C GLU A 232 -12.30 -12.33 6.85
N VAL A 233 -12.08 -11.01 6.95
CA VAL A 233 -12.59 -10.18 8.06
C VAL A 233 -14.05 -9.77 7.80
N ALA A 234 -14.42 -9.48 6.54
CA ALA A 234 -15.77 -9.10 6.16
C ALA A 234 -16.75 -10.29 6.17
N GLU A 235 -16.29 -11.47 5.75
CA GLU A 235 -17.07 -12.71 5.70
C GLU A 235 -16.39 -13.81 6.52
N PRO A 236 -16.66 -13.90 7.84
CA PRO A 236 -16.06 -14.90 8.72
C PRO A 236 -16.29 -16.36 8.27
N THR A 237 -17.32 -16.58 7.44
CA THR A 237 -17.64 -17.87 6.81
C THR A 237 -16.59 -18.35 5.79
N ASN A 238 -15.80 -17.44 5.22
CA ASN A 238 -14.77 -17.76 4.22
C ASN A 238 -13.41 -18.10 4.84
N ARG A 239 -13.30 -18.07 6.18
CA ARG A 239 -12.05 -18.46 6.86
C ARG A 239 -11.67 -19.89 6.46
N PRO A 240 -10.41 -20.12 6.03
CA PRO A 240 -9.94 -21.47 5.75
C PRO A 240 -10.14 -22.33 6.99
N LYS A 241 -10.96 -23.37 6.86
CA LYS A 241 -11.18 -24.31 7.97
C LYS A 241 -9.82 -24.93 8.33
N PRO A 242 -9.47 -25.01 9.63
CA PRO A 242 -8.23 -25.63 10.04
C PRO A 242 -8.18 -27.04 9.45
N LYS A 243 -7.11 -27.34 8.70
CA LYS A 243 -6.90 -28.67 8.14
C LYS A 243 -7.00 -29.68 9.29
N PRO A 244 -7.78 -30.76 9.15
CA PRO A 244 -7.90 -31.76 10.21
C PRO A 244 -6.49 -32.28 10.54
N ALA A 245 -6.19 -32.38 11.84
CA ALA A 245 -4.84 -32.61 12.36
C ALA A 245 -4.13 -33.88 11.84
N GLY A 246 -4.82 -34.75 11.09
CA GLY A 246 -4.26 -35.95 10.45
C GLY A 246 -3.64 -35.74 9.07
N GLU A 247 -3.77 -34.57 8.44
CA GLU A 247 -3.38 -34.36 7.03
C GLU A 247 -2.04 -33.62 6.85
N ALA A 248 -1.41 -33.17 7.94
CA ALA A 248 -0.11 -32.47 7.91
C ALA A 248 1.10 -33.40 8.17
N ALA A 249 0.87 -34.70 8.39
CA ALA A 249 1.88 -35.67 8.76
C ALA A 249 2.17 -36.72 7.67
N ARG A 250 1.86 -36.42 6.39
CA ARG A 250 2.20 -37.27 5.24
C ARG A 250 3.05 -36.51 4.24
#